data_AF-A0A2T2SSW4-F1
#
_entry.id   AF-A0A2T2SSW4-F1
#
_cell.length_a   1.000
_cell.length_b   1.000
_cell.length_c   1.000
_cell.angle_alpha   90.00
_cell.angle_beta   90.00
_cell.angle_gamma   90.00
#
_symmetry.space_group_name_H-M   'P 1'
#
loop_
_entity.id
_entity.type
_entity.pdbx_description
1 polymer ?
#
loop_
_entity_poly.entity_id
_entity_poly.type
_entity_poly.pdbx_seq_one_letter_code
_entity_poly.pdbx_strand_id
1 'polypeptide(L)'
;MSAPRSKEDWEAYLAPHFSTSIEDVSDALMRTDAVQTWLREASTDAAERLKPGTGMQSEMEGYIQLKNALEDQFPALVDAIDELTEGCGEVDLDWRPLNPTQSHVEVAFDRAFTVELFVRLTDLTPEATRSAVQTVAEALPEGTPFPNRPNTVTGLVGHDGTCVGVRAREHLGDDQQRRYRTVTLLPKHRDDLDKLSEPEAANRLRQLLAPTDSSSAV
;
A
#
# COMPACT_ATOMS: atom_id res chain seq x y z
N MET A 1 -7.38 26.67 16.45
CA MET A 1 -7.57 25.31 15.93
C MET A 1 -7.62 25.44 14.42
N SER A 2 -6.69 24.81 13.71
CA SER A 2 -6.73 24.76 12.24
C SER A 2 -8.00 24.01 11.82
N ALA A 3 -8.64 24.45 10.75
CA ALA A 3 -9.79 23.74 10.21
C ALA A 3 -9.38 22.31 9.81
N PRO A 4 -10.26 21.31 9.96
CA PRO A 4 -10.00 19.98 9.43
C PRO A 4 -9.78 20.08 7.92
N ARG A 5 -8.78 19.34 7.40
CA ARG A 5 -8.50 19.26 5.97
C ARG A 5 -9.68 18.67 5.22
N SER A 6 -10.01 19.20 4.04
CA SER A 6 -11.00 18.59 3.16
C SER A 6 -10.46 17.31 2.52
N LYS A 7 -11.33 16.56 1.80
CA LYS A 7 -10.91 15.40 1.00
C LYS A 7 -9.85 15.81 -0.03
N GLU A 8 -10.10 16.89 -0.76
CA GLU A 8 -9.19 17.38 -1.81
C GLU A 8 -7.84 17.84 -1.23
N ASP A 9 -7.84 18.43 -0.03
CA ASP A 9 -6.60 18.80 0.67
C ASP A 9 -5.78 17.57 1.07
N TRP A 10 -6.44 16.48 1.47
CA TRP A 10 -5.79 15.20 1.75
C TRP A 10 -5.25 14.56 0.49
N GLU A 11 -6.03 14.53 -0.59
CA GLU A 11 -5.61 13.99 -1.87
C GLU A 11 -4.37 14.69 -2.40
N ALA A 12 -4.41 16.02 -2.48
CA ALA A 12 -3.29 16.83 -2.95
C ALA A 12 -2.02 16.64 -2.09
N TYR A 13 -2.20 16.37 -0.80
CA TYR A 13 -1.10 16.17 0.12
C TYR A 13 -0.46 14.77 0.03
N LEU A 14 -1.27 13.72 -0.13
CA LEU A 14 -0.80 12.33 -0.08
C LEU A 14 -0.46 11.75 -1.46
N ALA A 15 -1.15 12.20 -2.53
CA ALA A 15 -0.97 11.67 -3.88
C ALA A 15 0.50 11.57 -4.36
N PRO A 16 1.39 12.55 -4.10
CA PRO A 16 2.78 12.49 -4.57
C PRO A 16 3.60 11.35 -3.95
N HIS A 17 3.18 10.84 -2.78
CA HIS A 17 3.93 9.84 -2.02
C HIS A 17 3.61 8.41 -2.46
N PHE A 18 2.37 8.15 -2.90
CA PHE A 18 1.91 6.79 -3.23
C PHE A 18 2.79 6.06 -4.24
N SER A 19 3.19 6.73 -5.33
CA SER A 19 4.03 6.13 -6.37
C SER A 19 5.50 6.01 -6.01
N THR A 20 5.89 6.50 -4.83
CA THR A 20 7.28 6.50 -4.35
C THR A 20 7.44 5.52 -3.20
N SER A 21 6.65 5.68 -2.13
CA SER A 21 6.71 4.85 -0.93
C SER A 21 5.43 4.97 -0.10
N ILE A 22 4.84 3.84 0.29
CA ILE A 22 3.75 3.79 1.29
C ILE A 22 4.25 4.22 2.67
N GLU A 23 5.52 3.98 2.98
CA GLU A 23 6.13 4.49 4.22
C GLU A 23 6.11 6.02 4.25
N ASP A 24 6.39 6.68 3.12
CA ASP A 24 6.31 8.15 3.02
C ASP A 24 4.86 8.67 3.19
N VAL A 25 3.86 7.89 2.76
CA VAL A 25 2.44 8.20 3.00
C VAL A 25 2.15 8.13 4.51
N SER A 26 2.53 7.05 5.18
CA SER A 26 2.39 6.90 6.64
C SER A 26 3.11 8.03 7.39
N ASP A 27 4.33 8.38 6.97
CA ASP A 27 5.11 9.50 7.49
C ASP A 27 4.38 10.83 7.33
N ALA A 28 3.75 11.08 6.17
CA ALA A 28 2.98 12.28 5.91
C ALA A 28 1.72 12.36 6.78
N LEU A 29 1.00 11.25 6.95
CA LEU A 29 -0.13 11.15 7.90
C LEU A 29 0.34 11.47 9.32
N MET A 30 1.45 10.85 9.73
CA MET A 30 2.04 11.06 11.03
C MET A 30 2.65 12.45 11.20
N ARG A 31 2.92 13.25 10.16
CA ARG A 31 3.33 14.67 10.31
C ARG A 31 2.15 15.63 10.52
N THR A 32 0.92 15.13 10.46
CA THR A 32 -0.27 15.95 10.69
C THR A 32 -0.59 16.03 12.17
N ASP A 33 -0.48 17.23 12.76
CA ASP A 33 -0.74 17.47 14.20
C ASP A 33 -2.07 16.87 14.69
N ALA A 34 -3.13 17.04 13.92
CA ALA A 34 -4.45 16.52 14.28
C ALA A 34 -4.45 14.98 14.40
N VAL A 35 -3.79 14.28 13.48
CA VAL A 35 -3.66 12.82 13.49
C VAL A 35 -2.79 12.37 14.66
N GLN A 36 -1.63 13.00 14.87
CA GLN A 36 -0.74 12.65 16.00
C GLN A 36 -1.41 12.85 17.36
N THR A 37 -2.06 13.99 17.57
CA THR A 37 -2.71 14.32 18.84
C THR A 37 -3.83 13.33 19.12
N TRP A 38 -4.71 13.10 18.14
CA TRP A 38 -5.78 12.11 18.27
C TRP A 38 -5.22 10.73 18.56
N LEU A 39 -4.22 10.27 17.79
CA LEU A 39 -3.69 8.92 17.93
C LEU A 39 -3.08 8.68 19.30
N ARG A 40 -2.33 9.66 19.81
CA ARG A 40 -1.72 9.58 21.14
C ARG A 40 -2.78 9.45 22.23
N GLU A 41 -3.82 10.28 22.17
CA GLU A 41 -4.91 10.27 23.15
C GLU A 41 -5.70 8.97 23.06
N ALA A 42 -6.19 8.62 21.87
CA ALA A 42 -7.00 7.43 21.63
C ALA A 42 -6.25 6.14 21.97
N SER A 43 -4.97 6.01 21.56
CA SER A 43 -4.16 4.81 21.85
C SER A 43 -3.87 4.65 23.33
N THR A 44 -3.63 5.75 24.06
CA THR A 44 -3.40 5.72 25.51
C THR A 44 -4.68 5.30 26.23
N ASP A 45 -5.79 5.93 25.88
CA ASP A 45 -7.13 5.60 26.38
C ASP A 45 -7.50 4.12 26.15
N ALA A 46 -7.24 3.60 24.96
CA ALA A 46 -7.48 2.21 24.62
C ALA A 46 -6.58 1.26 25.43
N ALA A 47 -5.31 1.61 25.61
CA ALA A 47 -4.37 0.82 26.39
C ALA A 47 -4.72 0.79 27.88
N GLU A 48 -5.18 1.90 28.47
CA GLU A 48 -5.64 1.94 29.86
C GLU A 48 -6.89 1.08 30.11
N ARG A 49 -7.72 0.88 29.08
CA ARG A 49 -8.91 0.01 29.13
C ARG A 49 -8.55 -1.48 29.05
N LEU A 50 -7.35 -1.82 28.57
CA LEU A 50 -6.84 -3.19 28.64
C LEU A 50 -6.52 -3.52 30.10
N LYS A 51 -7.29 -4.44 30.69
CA LYS A 51 -7.03 -4.88 32.06
C LYS A 51 -5.76 -5.74 32.10
N PRO A 52 -4.94 -5.67 33.16
CA PRO A 52 -3.79 -6.55 33.31
C PRO A 52 -4.22 -8.03 33.20
N GLY A 53 -3.67 -8.76 32.22
CA GLY A 53 -3.96 -10.17 32.00
C GLY A 53 -5.11 -10.49 31.04
N THR A 54 -5.66 -9.50 30.32
CA THR A 54 -6.58 -9.77 29.21
C THR A 54 -5.81 -10.27 27.99
N GLY A 55 -6.26 -11.38 27.41
CA GLY A 55 -5.59 -12.04 26.28
C GLY A 55 -5.87 -11.36 24.94
N MET A 56 -5.43 -12.02 23.85
CA MET A 56 -5.52 -11.56 22.46
C MET A 56 -6.92 -11.01 22.03
N GLN A 57 -8.02 -11.48 22.63
CA GLN A 57 -9.36 -10.96 22.34
C GLN A 57 -9.57 -9.49 22.74
N SER A 58 -9.05 -9.05 23.88
CA SER A 58 -9.21 -7.65 24.30
C SER A 58 -8.39 -6.70 23.46
N GLU A 59 -7.22 -7.16 22.99
CA GLU A 59 -6.39 -6.38 22.07
C GLU A 59 -7.11 -6.22 20.73
N MET A 60 -7.75 -7.28 20.22
CA MET A 60 -8.54 -7.19 19.00
C MET A 60 -9.75 -6.25 19.14
N GLU A 61 -10.47 -6.30 20.27
CA GLU A 61 -11.56 -5.36 20.57
C GLU A 61 -11.08 -3.91 20.66
N GLY A 62 -9.94 -3.67 21.32
CA GLY A 62 -9.34 -2.33 21.44
C GLY A 62 -8.91 -1.79 20.07
N TYR A 63 -8.28 -2.62 19.25
CA TYR A 63 -7.92 -2.27 17.87
C TYR A 63 -9.15 -1.92 17.03
N ILE A 64 -10.20 -2.75 17.04
CA ILE A 64 -11.45 -2.47 16.28
C ILE A 64 -12.07 -1.15 16.71
N GLN A 65 -12.10 -0.86 18.02
CA GLN A 65 -12.62 0.42 18.52
C GLN A 65 -11.79 1.60 18.04
N LEU A 66 -10.45 1.47 18.03
CA LEU A 66 -9.56 2.51 17.52
C LEU A 66 -9.70 2.72 16.02
N LYS A 67 -9.81 1.65 15.23
CA LYS A 67 -10.03 1.74 13.78
C LYS A 67 -11.34 2.46 13.47
N ASN A 68 -12.44 2.06 14.11
CA ASN A 68 -13.73 2.75 13.94
C ASN A 68 -13.66 4.23 14.36
N ALA A 69 -12.98 4.53 15.48
CA ALA A 69 -12.82 5.90 15.93
C ALA A 69 -11.94 6.75 14.98
N LEU A 70 -10.96 6.14 14.30
CA LEU A 70 -10.15 6.79 13.27
C LEU A 70 -11.02 7.20 12.08
N GLU A 71 -11.85 6.27 11.61
CA GLU A 71 -12.77 6.49 10.49
C GLU A 71 -13.81 7.58 10.82
N ASP A 72 -14.36 7.57 12.03
CA ASP A 72 -15.31 8.58 12.51
C ASP A 72 -14.65 9.97 12.65
N GLN A 73 -13.40 10.02 13.11
CA GLN A 73 -12.69 11.27 13.38
C GLN A 73 -12.13 11.92 12.10
N PHE A 74 -11.74 11.11 11.11
CA PHE A 74 -11.13 11.58 9.86
C PHE A 74 -11.82 11.01 8.61
N PRO A 75 -13.13 11.21 8.42
CA PRO A 75 -13.86 10.65 7.28
C PRO A 75 -13.32 11.17 5.93
N ALA A 76 -12.93 12.44 5.87
CA ALA A 76 -12.32 13.02 4.66
C ALA A 76 -10.95 12.40 4.31
N LEU A 77 -10.22 11.88 5.29
CA LEU A 77 -8.97 11.14 5.04
C LEU A 77 -9.29 9.76 4.47
N VAL A 78 -10.26 9.05 5.07
CA VAL A 78 -10.70 7.74 4.58
C VAL A 78 -11.17 7.84 3.13
N ASP A 79 -12.04 8.80 2.81
CA ASP A 79 -12.52 9.01 1.44
C ASP A 79 -11.40 9.40 0.45
N ALA A 80 -10.38 10.12 0.92
CA ALA A 80 -9.22 10.47 0.09
C ALA A 80 -8.34 9.24 -0.18
N ILE A 81 -8.09 8.38 0.81
CA ILE A 81 -7.35 7.13 0.60
C ILE A 81 -8.10 6.19 -0.33
N ASP A 82 -9.42 6.04 -0.14
CA ASP A 82 -10.27 5.24 -1.03
C ASP A 82 -10.16 5.74 -2.49
N GLU A 83 -10.28 7.04 -2.73
CA GLU A 83 -10.16 7.62 -4.08
C GLU A 83 -8.74 7.49 -4.66
N LEU A 84 -7.70 7.77 -3.87
CA LEU A 84 -6.31 7.71 -4.33
C LEU A 84 -5.87 6.28 -4.65
N THR A 85 -6.40 5.30 -3.93
CA THR A 85 -6.09 3.88 -4.12
C THR A 85 -7.12 3.15 -4.97
N GLU A 86 -8.15 3.86 -5.45
CA GLU A 86 -9.29 3.29 -6.18
C GLU A 86 -9.92 2.10 -5.43
N GLY A 87 -10.12 2.24 -4.11
CA GLY A 87 -10.70 1.24 -3.23
C GLY A 87 -9.81 0.02 -2.94
N CYS A 88 -8.55 0.05 -3.36
CA CYS A 88 -7.62 -1.06 -3.10
C CYS A 88 -6.92 -0.97 -1.74
N GLY A 89 -6.81 0.22 -1.18
CA GLY A 89 -6.21 0.47 0.13
C GLY A 89 -7.23 1.03 1.11
N GLU A 90 -6.94 0.84 2.38
CA GLU A 90 -7.72 1.41 3.48
C GLU A 90 -6.79 2.09 4.48
N VAL A 91 -7.32 3.07 5.21
CA VAL A 91 -6.61 3.61 6.39
C VAL A 91 -6.61 2.53 7.46
N ASP A 92 -5.45 2.27 8.03
CA ASP A 92 -5.27 1.30 9.11
C ASP A 92 -4.36 1.84 10.22
N LEU A 93 -4.19 1.04 11.26
CA LEU A 93 -3.47 1.38 12.47
C LEU A 93 -2.54 0.24 12.92
N ASP A 94 -1.22 0.47 12.95
CA ASP A 94 -0.31 -0.35 13.75
C ASP A 94 -0.44 0.07 15.21
N TRP A 95 -1.41 -0.51 15.91
CA TRP A 95 -1.63 -0.21 17.33
C TRP A 95 -0.71 -1.03 18.22
N ARG A 96 0.05 -0.33 19.08
CA ARG A 96 0.98 -0.94 20.03
C ARG A 96 0.48 -0.74 21.46
N PRO A 97 -0.34 -1.66 22.01
CA PRO A 97 -0.96 -1.47 23.33
C PRO A 97 0.05 -1.33 24.47
N LEU A 98 1.20 -2.01 24.39
CA LEU A 98 2.26 -1.91 25.40
C LEU A 98 3.13 -0.66 25.26
N ASN A 99 3.13 -0.01 24.08
CA ASN A 99 3.85 1.23 23.83
C ASN A 99 2.96 2.16 22.98
N PRO A 100 1.87 2.73 23.53
CA PRO A 100 0.88 3.46 22.74
C PRO A 100 1.45 4.63 21.93
N THR A 101 2.53 5.23 22.43
CA THR A 101 3.26 6.33 21.76
C THR A 101 4.04 5.90 20.52
N GLN A 102 4.19 4.59 20.27
CA GLN A 102 4.79 4.02 19.06
C GLN A 102 3.73 3.54 18.06
N SER A 103 2.44 3.74 18.34
CA SER A 103 1.40 3.43 17.37
C SER A 103 1.46 4.43 16.22
N HIS A 104 1.11 4.00 15.01
CA HIS A 104 1.07 4.88 13.83
C HIS A 104 -0.10 4.53 12.92
N VAL A 105 -0.60 5.54 12.21
CA VAL A 105 -1.59 5.36 11.14
C VAL A 105 -0.84 5.01 9.86
N GLU A 106 -1.34 4.04 9.12
CA GLU A 106 -0.79 3.60 7.85
C GLU A 106 -1.86 3.38 6.80
N VAL A 107 -1.44 3.12 5.56
CA VAL A 107 -2.33 2.65 4.49
C VAL A 107 -2.08 1.17 4.30
N ALA A 108 -3.08 0.35 4.63
CA ALA A 108 -3.03 -1.09 4.45
C ALA A 108 -3.66 -1.50 3.12
N PHE A 109 -3.21 -2.63 2.59
CA PHE A 109 -3.77 -3.26 1.40
C PHE A 109 -4.08 -4.71 1.72
N ASP A 110 -5.26 -5.19 1.31
CA ASP A 110 -5.67 -6.58 1.51
C ASP A 110 -4.91 -7.53 0.56
N ARG A 111 -3.65 -7.79 0.95
CA ARG A 111 -2.63 -8.54 0.22
C ARG A 111 -1.84 -9.44 1.16
N ALA A 112 -1.46 -10.62 0.66
CA ALA A 112 -0.59 -11.55 1.38
C ALA A 112 0.91 -11.14 1.37
N PHE A 113 1.21 -9.91 0.94
CA PHE A 113 2.55 -9.36 0.82
C PHE A 113 2.55 -7.88 1.19
N THR A 114 3.70 -7.38 1.64
CA THR A 114 3.90 -5.95 1.91
C THR A 114 3.92 -5.17 0.59
N VAL A 115 3.13 -4.10 0.53
CA VAL A 115 3.11 -3.15 -0.59
C VAL A 115 4.03 -1.98 -0.24
N GLU A 116 5.08 -1.80 -1.02
CA GLU A 116 6.07 -0.73 -0.82
C GLU A 116 5.67 0.57 -1.51
N LEU A 117 4.91 0.49 -2.60
CA LEU A 117 4.39 1.65 -3.34
C LEU A 117 3.08 1.29 -4.06
N PHE A 118 2.27 2.28 -4.37
CA PHE A 118 1.04 2.15 -5.15
C PHE A 118 1.09 3.04 -6.39
N VAL A 119 0.80 2.46 -7.56
CA VAL A 119 0.73 3.19 -8.82
C VAL A 119 -0.71 3.17 -9.33
N ARG A 120 -1.35 4.34 -9.35
CA ARG A 120 -2.67 4.53 -9.95
C ARG A 120 -2.53 4.70 -11.46
N LEU A 121 -3.30 3.93 -12.24
CA LEU A 121 -3.40 4.09 -13.68
C LEU A 121 -4.70 4.81 -14.04
N THR A 122 -4.59 5.97 -14.68
CA THR A 122 -5.77 6.68 -15.22
C THR A 122 -6.31 6.04 -16.48
N ASP A 123 -5.48 5.30 -17.23
CA ASP A 123 -5.87 4.54 -18.41
C ASP A 123 -5.06 3.24 -18.55
N LEU A 124 -5.57 2.34 -19.39
CA LEU A 124 -4.94 1.06 -19.71
C LEU A 124 -4.18 1.09 -21.04
N THR A 125 -3.48 2.18 -21.33
CA THR A 125 -2.61 2.24 -22.51
C THR A 125 -1.38 1.34 -22.36
N PRO A 126 -0.78 0.85 -23.47
CA PRO A 126 0.51 0.16 -23.43
C PRO A 126 1.61 0.97 -22.74
N GLU A 127 1.62 2.29 -22.95
CA GLU A 127 2.58 3.22 -22.38
C GLU A 127 2.39 3.36 -20.87
N ALA A 128 1.15 3.57 -20.40
CA ALA A 128 0.87 3.72 -18.97
C ALA A 128 1.21 2.44 -18.19
N THR A 129 0.82 1.27 -18.70
CA THR A 129 1.15 -0.02 -18.06
C THR A 129 2.64 -0.32 -18.07
N ARG A 130 3.38 0.05 -19.13
CA ARG A 130 4.84 -0.03 -19.14
C ARG A 130 5.46 0.89 -18.10
N SER A 131 4.98 2.14 -18.03
CA SER A 131 5.45 3.11 -17.06
C SER A 131 5.21 2.64 -15.63
N ALA A 132 4.05 2.05 -15.32
CA ALA A 132 3.78 1.54 -13.97
C ALA A 132 4.72 0.39 -13.57
N VAL A 133 4.96 -0.58 -14.47
CA VAL A 133 5.94 -1.64 -14.22
C VAL A 133 7.35 -1.06 -14.01
N GLN A 134 7.72 -0.06 -14.82
CA GLN A 134 9.00 0.63 -14.69
C GLN A 134 9.12 1.39 -13.37
N THR A 135 8.10 2.14 -12.94
CA THR A 135 8.08 2.85 -11.66
C THR A 135 8.31 1.88 -10.50
N VAL A 136 7.65 0.73 -10.50
CA VAL A 136 7.90 -0.32 -9.49
C VAL A 136 9.32 -0.85 -9.58
N ALA A 137 9.85 -1.11 -10.78
CA ALA A 137 11.22 -1.59 -10.92
C ALA A 137 12.30 -0.55 -10.53
N GLU A 138 12.01 0.74 -10.69
CA GLU A 138 12.90 1.84 -10.30
C GLU A 138 12.96 2.05 -8.78
N ALA A 139 11.94 1.61 -8.04
CA ALA A 139 11.91 1.60 -6.58
C ALA A 139 12.74 0.45 -5.96
N LEU A 140 13.47 -0.32 -6.77
CA LEU A 140 14.38 -1.35 -6.25
C LEU A 140 15.44 -0.73 -5.32
N PRO A 141 15.78 -1.40 -4.20
CA PRO A 141 16.83 -0.94 -3.31
C PRO A 141 18.16 -0.69 -4.04
N GLU A 142 18.81 0.42 -3.69
CA GLU A 142 20.13 0.74 -4.21
C GLU A 142 21.18 -0.31 -3.79
N GLY A 143 22.22 -0.47 -4.61
CA GLY A 143 23.34 -1.36 -4.33
C GLY A 143 23.44 -2.53 -5.29
N THR A 144 24.37 -3.45 -4.99
CA THR A 144 24.53 -4.70 -5.76
C THR A 144 23.82 -5.82 -5.01
N PRO A 145 22.92 -6.58 -5.66
CA PRO A 145 22.28 -7.73 -5.02
C PRO A 145 23.33 -8.77 -4.61
N PHE A 146 23.07 -9.46 -3.50
CA PHE A 146 23.93 -10.56 -3.05
C PHE A 146 23.65 -11.83 -3.88
N PRO A 147 24.63 -12.74 -4.01
CA PRO A 147 24.40 -14.04 -4.64
C PRO A 147 23.22 -14.77 -3.98
N ASN A 148 22.26 -15.23 -4.78
CA ASN A 148 21.01 -15.88 -4.35
C ASN A 148 20.08 -15.03 -3.47
N ARG A 149 20.30 -13.71 -3.38
CA ARG A 149 19.45 -12.76 -2.66
C ARG A 149 19.25 -11.53 -3.55
N PRO A 150 18.28 -11.59 -4.47
CA PRO A 150 17.99 -10.45 -5.34
C PRO A 150 17.45 -9.27 -4.53
N ASN A 151 17.77 -8.07 -4.98
CA ASN A 151 17.04 -6.88 -4.52
C ASN A 151 15.60 -7.06 -4.99
N THR A 152 14.65 -6.80 -4.09
CA THR A 152 13.23 -7.03 -4.35
C THR A 152 12.46 -5.81 -3.90
N VAL A 153 11.48 -5.42 -4.70
CA VAL A 153 10.46 -4.43 -4.36
C VAL A 153 9.11 -4.96 -4.82
N THR A 154 8.06 -4.76 -4.03
CA THR A 154 6.69 -5.13 -4.41
C THR A 154 5.78 -3.90 -4.37
N GLY A 155 5.35 -3.43 -5.54
CA GLY A 155 4.34 -2.40 -5.67
C GLY A 155 2.94 -2.99 -5.94
N LEU A 156 1.92 -2.16 -5.81
CA LEU A 156 0.56 -2.47 -6.22
C LEU A 156 0.13 -1.49 -7.31
N VAL A 157 -0.39 -2.01 -8.43
CA VAL A 157 -0.89 -1.17 -9.52
C VAL A 157 -2.41 -1.28 -9.56
N GLY A 158 -3.10 -0.13 -9.50
CA GLY A 158 -4.55 -0.03 -9.49
C GLY A 158 -5.11 0.61 -10.77
N HIS A 159 -6.26 0.11 -11.22
CA HIS A 159 -7.10 0.70 -12.25
C HIS A 159 -8.57 0.31 -12.03
N ASP A 160 -9.45 1.29 -11.91
CA ASP A 160 -10.92 1.16 -11.86
C ASP A 160 -11.38 0.09 -10.84
N GLY A 161 -10.93 0.22 -9.58
CA GLY A 161 -11.30 -0.72 -8.51
C GLY A 161 -10.53 -2.04 -8.51
N THR A 162 -9.75 -2.31 -9.55
CA THR A 162 -8.96 -3.53 -9.69
C THR A 162 -7.49 -3.25 -9.44
N CYS A 163 -6.83 -4.10 -8.67
CA CYS A 163 -5.40 -3.98 -8.41
C CYS A 163 -4.65 -5.30 -8.55
N VAL A 164 -3.39 -5.20 -8.99
CA VAL A 164 -2.49 -6.32 -9.22
C VAL A 164 -1.14 -6.00 -8.59
N GLY A 165 -0.60 -6.91 -7.79
CA GLY A 165 0.75 -6.75 -7.27
C GLY A 165 1.79 -6.91 -8.38
N VAL A 166 2.81 -6.07 -8.36
CA VAL A 166 3.95 -6.13 -9.28
C VAL A 166 5.19 -6.24 -8.42
N ARG A 167 5.92 -7.34 -8.55
CA ARG A 167 7.17 -7.57 -7.84
C ARG A 167 8.32 -7.54 -8.83
N ALA A 168 9.20 -6.56 -8.68
CA ALA A 168 10.45 -6.51 -9.42
C ALA A 168 11.57 -7.15 -8.60
N ARG A 169 12.43 -7.91 -9.26
CA ARG A 169 13.64 -8.49 -8.65
C ARG A 169 14.85 -8.21 -9.53
N GLU A 170 15.91 -7.67 -8.95
CA GLU A 170 17.21 -7.52 -9.60
C GLU A 170 18.18 -8.57 -9.06
N HIS A 171 18.73 -9.36 -9.98
CA HIS A 171 19.60 -10.49 -9.68
C HIS A 171 21.04 -10.18 -10.08
N LEU A 172 21.97 -10.79 -9.35
CA LEU A 172 23.35 -10.91 -9.80
C LEU A 172 23.46 -12.12 -10.72
N GLY A 173 23.95 -11.91 -11.95
CA GLY A 173 24.22 -12.98 -12.91
C GLY A 173 25.43 -13.82 -12.55
N ASP A 174 25.57 -14.97 -13.22
CA ASP A 174 26.56 -16.01 -12.89
C ASP A 174 28.02 -15.52 -12.90
N ASP A 175 28.34 -14.58 -13.80
CA ASP A 175 29.66 -13.97 -13.90
C ASP A 175 29.93 -12.89 -12.83
N GLN A 176 28.99 -12.68 -11.88
CA GLN A 176 29.00 -11.65 -10.83
C GLN A 176 29.13 -10.19 -11.32
N GLN A 177 29.12 -9.97 -12.63
CA GLN A 177 29.26 -8.64 -13.24
C GLN A 177 28.02 -8.18 -13.98
N ARG A 178 27.14 -9.10 -14.38
CA ARG A 178 25.91 -8.77 -15.11
C ARG A 178 24.73 -8.76 -14.17
N ARG A 179 23.89 -7.74 -14.27
CA ARG A 179 22.61 -7.66 -13.56
C ARG A 179 21.48 -7.96 -14.54
N TYR A 180 20.44 -8.59 -14.06
CA TYR A 180 19.21 -8.78 -14.83
C TYR A 180 18.00 -8.64 -13.93
N ARG A 181 16.88 -8.20 -14.52
CA ARG A 181 15.63 -7.98 -13.82
C ARG A 181 14.59 -8.99 -14.26
N THR A 182 13.75 -9.38 -13.31
CA THR A 182 12.57 -10.20 -13.55
C THR A 182 11.39 -9.55 -12.87
N VAL A 183 10.23 -9.59 -13.51
CA VAL A 183 8.97 -9.11 -12.95
C VAL A 183 8.06 -10.30 -12.66
N THR A 184 7.33 -10.22 -11.55
CA THR A 184 6.27 -11.16 -11.17
C THR A 184 4.98 -10.39 -10.98
N LEU A 185 3.88 -10.87 -11.56
CA LEU A 185 2.55 -10.31 -11.31
C LEU A 185 1.82 -11.16 -10.28
N LEU A 186 1.21 -10.52 -9.29
CA LEU A 186 0.60 -11.11 -8.10
C LEU A 186 -0.91 -10.73 -8.06
N PRO A 187 -1.76 -11.37 -8.88
CA PRO A 187 -3.21 -11.17 -8.83
C PRO A 187 -3.82 -11.74 -7.53
N LYS A 188 -4.86 -11.11 -6.98
CA LYS A 188 -5.46 -11.50 -5.67
C LYS A 188 -5.95 -12.94 -5.59
N HIS A 189 -6.52 -13.46 -6.69
CA HIS A 189 -7.28 -14.71 -6.72
C HIS A 189 -6.88 -15.62 -7.89
N ARG A 190 -5.64 -15.49 -8.37
CA ARG A 190 -5.09 -16.32 -9.45
C ARG A 190 -3.64 -16.66 -9.12
N ASP A 191 -3.09 -17.61 -9.87
CA ASP A 191 -1.67 -17.95 -9.72
C ASP A 191 -0.77 -16.78 -10.13
N ASP A 192 0.37 -16.68 -9.46
CA ASP A 192 1.42 -15.71 -9.76
C ASP A 192 1.96 -15.95 -11.17
N LEU A 193 2.20 -14.85 -11.91
CA LEU A 193 2.86 -14.88 -13.21
C LEU A 193 4.32 -14.50 -13.03
N ASP A 194 5.16 -15.51 -12.79
CA ASP A 194 6.57 -15.37 -12.45
C ASP A 194 7.50 -15.16 -13.64
N LYS A 195 8.65 -14.54 -13.37
CA LYS A 195 9.83 -14.44 -14.26
C LYS A 195 9.55 -13.83 -15.65
N LEU A 196 8.65 -12.85 -15.70
CA LEU A 196 8.35 -12.10 -16.90
C LEU A 196 9.46 -11.08 -17.20
N SER A 197 9.67 -10.81 -18.49
CA SER A 197 10.37 -9.59 -18.92
C SER A 197 9.49 -8.36 -18.65
N GLU A 198 10.07 -7.16 -18.51
CA GLU A 198 9.29 -5.93 -18.29
C GLU A 198 8.22 -5.68 -19.39
N PRO A 199 8.50 -5.84 -20.70
CA PRO A 199 7.48 -5.66 -21.74
C PRO A 199 6.37 -6.70 -21.68
N GLU A 200 6.69 -7.94 -21.32
CA GLU A 200 5.70 -9.00 -21.14
C GLU A 200 4.83 -8.73 -19.92
N ALA A 201 5.44 -8.33 -18.80
CA ALA A 201 4.73 -7.97 -17.58
C ALA A 201 3.76 -6.81 -17.82
N ALA A 202 4.16 -5.75 -18.53
CA ALA A 202 3.28 -4.63 -18.86
C ALA A 202 2.05 -5.09 -19.67
N ASN A 203 2.27 -5.94 -20.69
CA ASN A 203 1.17 -6.48 -21.50
C ASN A 203 0.21 -7.37 -20.67
N ARG A 204 0.74 -8.21 -19.79
CA ARG A 204 -0.04 -9.08 -18.90
C ARG A 204 -0.77 -8.29 -17.82
N LEU A 205 -0.13 -7.28 -17.24
CA LEU A 205 -0.72 -6.38 -16.26
C LEU A 205 -1.96 -5.70 -16.84
N ARG A 206 -1.86 -5.16 -18.07
CA ARG A 206 -3.01 -4.61 -18.79
C ARG A 206 -4.16 -5.59 -18.92
N GLN A 207 -3.87 -6.86 -19.24
CA GLN A 207 -4.90 -7.91 -19.38
C GLN A 207 -5.55 -8.26 -18.04
N LEU A 208 -4.82 -8.17 -16.94
CA LEU A 208 -5.32 -8.47 -15.60
C LEU A 208 -6.14 -7.31 -15.01
N LEU A 209 -5.78 -6.07 -15.33
CA LEU A 209 -6.48 -4.85 -14.90
C LEU A 209 -7.67 -4.48 -15.79
N ALA A 210 -7.70 -4.97 -17.02
CA ALA A 210 -8.86 -4.77 -17.88
C ALA A 210 -10.11 -5.37 -17.21
N PRO A 211 -11.22 -4.63 -17.11
CA PRO A 211 -12.45 -5.15 -16.55
C PRO A 211 -12.80 -6.44 -17.29
N THR A 212 -13.03 -7.50 -16.52
CA THR A 212 -13.53 -8.74 -17.10
C THR A 212 -14.98 -8.46 -17.45
N ASP A 213 -15.27 -8.11 -18.71
CA ASP A 213 -16.65 -8.03 -19.17
C ASP A 213 -17.36 -9.35 -18.83
N SER A 214 -18.20 -9.29 -17.80
CA SER A 214 -19.00 -10.41 -17.32
C SER A 214 -20.26 -9.86 -16.64
N SER A 215 -21.10 -9.17 -17.42
CA SER A 215 -22.47 -9.64 -17.64
C SER A 215 -23.14 -8.87 -18.79
N SER A 216 -22.88 -9.31 -20.01
CA SER A 216 -23.90 -9.36 -21.06
C SER A 216 -24.19 -10.83 -21.33
N ALA A 217 -24.94 -11.47 -20.42
CA ALA A 217 -25.53 -12.79 -20.69
C ALA A 217 -26.73 -13.05 -19.76
N VAL A 218 -27.92 -12.93 -20.38
CA VAL A 218 -29.28 -13.38 -19.99
C VAL A 218 -30.06 -12.51 -19.00
#